data_AF-A0A533WKA5-F1
#
_entry.id   AF-A0A533WKA5-F1
#
_cell.length_a   1.000
_cell.length_b   1.000
_cell.length_c   1.000
_cell.angle_alpha   90.00
_cell.angle_beta   90.00
_cell.angle_gamma   90.00
#
_symmetry.space_group_name_H-M   'P 1'
#
loop_
_entity.id
_entity.type
_entity.pdbx_description
1 polymer ?
#
loop_
_entity_poly.entity_id
_entity_poly.type
_entity_poly.pdbx_seq_one_letter_code
_entity_poly.pdbx_strand_id
1 'polypeptide(L)' 'MTGGKKKVVQTELEPGDYETLLSLAKSKNMTIKEAARQALRWWSASVIDLKDDPLFRLKPVEFKVKVRSDEIEAFLYKRK' A
#
# COMPACT_ATOMS: atom_id res chain seq x y z
N MET A 1 12.94 20.50 7.21
CA MET A 1 12.64 20.45 5.76
C MET A 1 13.69 19.56 5.08
N THR A 2 13.49 18.24 5.04
CA THR A 2 14.42 17.32 4.37
C THR A 2 14.10 17.26 2.87
N GLY A 3 14.63 18.23 2.13
CA GLY A 3 14.62 18.21 0.66
C GLY A 3 15.53 17.11 0.13
N GLY A 4 15.07 15.86 0.14
CA GLY A 4 15.78 14.75 -0.48
C GLY A 4 15.96 15.01 -1.97
N LYS A 5 17.20 14.94 -2.47
CA LYS A 5 17.51 15.06 -3.90
C LYS A 5 16.64 14.08 -4.69
N LYS A 6 15.76 14.59 -5.58
CA LYS A 6 14.93 13.75 -6.45
C LYS A 6 15.84 12.78 -7.23
N LYS A 7 15.51 11.49 -7.20
CA LYS A 7 16.20 10.44 -7.96
C LYS A 7 15.39 10.11 -9.21
N VAL A 8 16.08 9.82 -10.31
CA VAL A 8 15.46 9.43 -11.59
C VAL A 8 15.72 7.94 -11.79
N VAL A 9 14.66 7.22 -12.14
CA VAL A 9 14.71 5.82 -12.55
C VAL A 9 14.38 5.79 -14.03
N GLN A 10 15.26 5.20 -14.84
CA GLN A 10 15.04 4.94 -16.27
C GLN A 10 14.94 3.43 -16.45
N THR A 11 13.95 2.99 -17.21
CA THR A 11 13.74 1.59 -17.56
C THR A 11 13.23 1.51 -18.98
N GLU A 12 13.53 0.41 -19.65
CA GLU A 12 12.92 0.04 -20.91
C GLU A 12 11.61 -0.71 -20.60
N LEU A 13 10.62 -0.54 -21.47
CA LEU A 13 9.32 -1.21 -21.41
C LEU A 13 9.04 -1.82 -22.78
N GLU A 14 8.44 -3.00 -22.80
CA GLU A 14 7.92 -3.57 -24.03
C GLU A 14 6.84 -2.65 -24.62
N PRO A 15 6.70 -2.57 -25.95
CA PRO A 15 5.73 -1.68 -26.59
C PRO A 15 4.29 -1.86 -26.07
N GLY A 16 3.90 -3.11 -25.80
CA GLY A 16 2.56 -3.43 -25.26
C GLY A 16 2.34 -2.89 -23.85
N ASP A 17 3.35 -2.97 -22.98
CA ASP A 17 3.28 -2.45 -21.61
C ASP A 17 3.23 -0.93 -21.60
N TYR A 18 4.00 -0.29 -22.49
CA TYR A 18 3.99 1.15 -22.67
C TYR A 18 2.62 1.66 -23.14
N GLU A 19 2.03 1.03 -24.15
CA GLU A 19 0.69 1.38 -24.65
C GLU A 19 -0.40 1.18 -23.60
N THR A 20 -0.30 0.08 -22.83
CA THR A 20 -1.22 -0.19 -21.72
C THR A 20 -1.14 0.91 -20.65
N LEU A 21 0.08 1.28 -20.23
CA LEU A 21 0.29 2.36 -19.26
C LEU A 21 -0.21 3.70 -19.81
N LEU A 22 0.01 3.98 -21.09
CA LEU A 22 -0.43 5.21 -21.76
C LEU A 22 -1.96 5.30 -21.81
N SER A 23 -2.64 4.20 -22.17
CA SER A 23 -4.10 4.11 -22.21
C SER A 23 -4.70 4.38 -20.83
N LEU A 24 -4.16 3.74 -19.78
CA LEU A 24 -4.60 3.94 -18.40
C LEU A 24 -4.32 5.35 -17.87
N ALA A 25 -3.20 5.95 -18.27
CA ALA A 25 -2.89 7.34 -17.92
C ALA A 25 -3.91 8.30 -18.54
N LYS A 26 -4.23 8.12 -19.83
CA LYS A 26 -5.25 8.91 -20.54
C LYS A 26 -6.63 8.75 -19.91
N SER A 27 -7.06 7.53 -19.60
CA SER A 27 -8.38 7.27 -19.00
C SER A 27 -8.54 7.91 -17.62
N LYS A 28 -7.44 8.12 -16.89
CA LYS A 28 -7.42 8.76 -15.56
C LYS A 28 -7.06 10.24 -15.60
N ASN A 29 -6.92 10.83 -16.79
CA ASN A 29 -6.49 12.21 -17.00
C ASN A 29 -5.15 12.53 -16.28
N MET A 30 -4.21 11.58 -16.34
CA MET A 30 -2.89 11.65 -15.71
C MET A 30 -1.78 11.69 -16.77
N THR A 31 -0.64 12.30 -16.44
CA THR A 31 0.55 12.17 -17.27
C THR A 31 1.16 10.78 -17.13
N ILE A 32 1.88 10.30 -18.15
CA ILE A 32 2.54 8.98 -18.09
C ILE A 32 3.56 8.88 -16.93
N LYS A 33 4.18 10.01 -16.57
CA LYS A 33 5.12 10.10 -15.44
C LYS A 33 4.41 9.93 -14.08
N GLU A 34 3.18 10.43 -13.97
CA GLU A 34 2.36 10.26 -12.76
C GLU A 34 1.84 8.84 -12.65
N ALA A 35 1.34 8.28 -13.75
CA ALA A 35 0.91 6.89 -13.82
C ALA A 35 2.05 5.93 -13.45
N ALA A 36 3.25 6.13 -14.01
CA ALA A 36 4.44 5.34 -13.68
C ALA A 36 4.82 5.47 -12.19
N ARG A 37 4.80 6.69 -11.63
CA ARG A 37 5.05 6.90 -10.19
C ARG A 37 4.02 6.20 -9.32
N GLN A 38 2.76 6.22 -9.72
CA GLN A 38 1.69 5.56 -9.00
C GLN A 38 1.80 4.04 -9.07
N ALA A 39 2.10 3.49 -10.25
CA ALA A 39 2.35 2.07 -10.44
C ALA A 39 3.53 1.59 -9.57
N LEU A 40 4.64 2.33 -9.53
CA LEU A 40 5.78 2.01 -8.66
C LEU A 40 5.39 1.99 -7.18
N ARG A 41 4.58 2.95 -6.72
CA ARG A 41 4.09 2.99 -5.33
C ARG A 41 3.20 1.79 -5.02
N TRP A 42 2.27 1.46 -5.91
CA TRP A 42 1.37 0.33 -5.74
C TRP A 42 2.10 -1.00 -5.77
N TRP A 43 3.02 -1.19 -6.71
CA TRP A 43 3.85 -2.38 -6.76
C TRP A 43 4.66 -2.53 -5.46
N SER A 44 5.33 -1.46 -5.01
CA SER A 44 6.09 -1.46 -3.75
C SER A 44 5.20 -1.84 -2.56
N ALA A 45 3.97 -1.31 -2.49
CA ALA A 45 3.03 -1.64 -1.43
C ALA A 45 2.53 -3.09 -1.52
N SER A 46 2.33 -3.63 -2.73
CA SER A 46 1.86 -5.01 -2.91
C SER A 46 2.89 -6.08 -2.59
N VAL A 47 4.18 -5.74 -2.64
CA VAL A 47 5.30 -6.66 -2.40
C VAL A 47 5.80 -6.57 -0.96
N ILE A 48 5.36 -5.56 -0.18
CA ILE A 48 5.69 -5.47 1.24
C ILE A 48 5.16 -6.72 1.97
N ASP A 49 6.08 -7.42 2.66
CA ASP A 49 5.71 -8.49 3.59
C ASP A 49 4.85 -7.88 4.70
N LEU A 50 3.78 -8.57 5.09
CA LEU A 50 2.93 -8.19 6.22
C LEU A 50 3.74 -7.90 7.49
N LYS A 51 4.90 -8.53 7.67
CA LYS A 51 5.82 -8.24 8.79
C LYS A 51 6.38 -6.82 8.79
N ASP A 52 6.51 -6.22 7.62
CA ASP A 52 7.02 -4.87 7.42
C ASP A 52 5.93 -3.82 7.18
N ASP A 53 4.68 -4.26 7.03
CA ASP A 53 3.53 -3.36 6.94
C ASP A 53 3.32 -2.63 8.29
N PRO A 54 3.32 -1.28 8.32
CA PRO A 54 3.10 -0.52 9.54
C PRO A 54 1.80 -0.83 10.29
N LEU A 55 0.75 -1.28 9.59
CA LEU A 55 -0.53 -1.67 10.20
C LEU A 55 -0.41 -2.99 10.97
N PHE A 56 0.47 -3.90 10.54
CA PHE A 56 0.65 -5.22 11.13
C PHE A 56 1.91 -5.32 12.01
N ARG A 57 2.82 -4.34 11.93
CA ARG A 57 3.98 -4.20 12.80
C ARG A 57 3.64 -3.52 14.12
N LEU A 58 2.52 -3.89 14.72
CA LEU A 58 2.08 -3.38 16.02
C LEU A 58 2.79 -4.13 17.14
N LYS A 59 3.34 -3.40 18.10
CA LYS A 59 3.79 -4.02 19.35
C LYS A 59 2.55 -4.46 20.13
N PRO A 60 2.50 -5.70 20.62
CA PRO A 60 1.44 -6.13 21.52
C PRO A 60 1.35 -5.13 22.68
N VAL A 61 0.16 -4.58 22.89
CA VAL A 61 -0.13 -3.78 24.07
C VAL A 61 -0.70 -4.73 25.10
N GLU A 62 0.00 -4.90 26.21
CA GLU A 62 -0.56 -5.63 27.34
C GLU A 62 -1.72 -4.81 27.93
N PHE A 63 -2.93 -5.34 27.82
CA PHE A 63 -4.06 -4.79 28.52
C PHE A 63 -3.83 -5.00 30.02
N LYS A 64 -3.87 -3.91 30.80
CA LYS A 64 -3.76 -3.94 32.28
C LYS A 64 -4.93 -4.66 32.98
N VAL A 65 -5.86 -5.17 32.20
CA VAL A 65 -7.04 -5.92 32.63
C VAL A 65 -7.02 -7.23 31.87
N LYS A 66 -7.42 -8.32 32.52
CA LYS A 66 -7.54 -9.63 31.88
C LYS A 66 -8.73 -9.58 30.93
N VAL A 67 -8.43 -9.33 29.65
CA VAL A 67 -9.44 -9.21 28.61
C VAL A 67 -9.58 -10.54 27.89
N ARG A 68 -10.78 -11.10 27.94
CA ARG A 68 -11.16 -12.30 27.22
C ARG A 68 -11.66 -11.90 25.83
N SER A 69 -10.91 -12.25 24.80
CA SER A 69 -11.20 -11.86 23.41
C SER A 69 -12.55 -12.38 22.93
N ASP A 70 -12.97 -13.55 23.42
CA ASP A 70 -14.27 -14.16 23.18
C ASP A 70 -15.44 -13.32 23.71
N GLU A 71 -15.27 -12.66 24.86
CA GLU A 71 -16.29 -11.78 25.44
C GLU A 71 -16.42 -10.47 24.64
N ILE A 72 -15.31 -9.93 24.14
CA ILE A 72 -15.32 -8.76 23.24
C ILE A 72 -16.02 -9.10 21.93
N GLU A 73 -15.68 -10.24 21.31
CA GLU A 73 -16.32 -10.66 20.06
C GLU A 73 -17.83 -10.85 20.23
N ALA A 74 -18.26 -11.49 21.33
CA ALA A 74 -19.68 -11.66 21.63
C ALA A 74 -20.40 -10.32 21.82
N PHE A 75 -19.77 -9.35 22.52
CA PHE A 75 -20.33 -8.02 22.71
C PHE A 75 -20.42 -7.21 21.41
N LEU A 76 -19.32 -7.14 20.64
CA LEU A 76 -19.23 -6.32 19.44
C LEU A 76 -20.05 -6.87 18.29
N TYR A 77 -20.01 -8.17 18.07
CA TYR A 77 -20.66 -8.81 16.91
C TYR A 77 -22.00 -9.45 17.27
N LYS A 78 -22.46 -9.34 18.52
CA LYS A 78 -23.72 -9.92 19.02
C LYS A 78 -23.91 -11.35 18.53
N ARG A 79 -22.86 -12.17 18.66
CA ARG A 79 -22.92 -13.57 18.25
C ARG A 79 -23.97 -14.25 19.16
N LYS A 80 -25.04 -14.76 18.55
CA LYS A 80 -26.11 -15.50 19.24
C LYS A 80 -25.55 -16.73 19.94
#